data_AF-T0M9X4-F1
#
_entry.id   AF-T0M9X4-F1
#
_cell.length_a   1.000
_cell.length_b   1.000
_cell.length_c   1.000
_cell.angle_alpha   90.00
_cell.angle_beta   90.00
_cell.angle_gamma   90.00
#
_symmetry.space_group_name_H-M   'P 1'
#
loop_
_entity.id
_entity.type
_entity.pdbx_description
1 polymer ?
#
loop_
_entity_poly.entity_id
_entity_poly.type
_entity_poly.pdbx_seq_one_letter_code
_entity_poly.pdbx_strand_id
1 'polypeptide(L)'
;MFILLLGSYDDETKSALYSMQESIANSFSDKGHYSLLMEELNLYTVSDGHLLLLENREDYSTTIYLFGPIEGVGPIELETIDTISRTEDTENTVYRYLTERGFCNLDIAIEKMPIISPDGLFPFLVSISSVFLIVRLKEETRGGEYIELCYISRSPNLISLKGSPSIFMLKKQGVTMTSMLELILIEREIRVLEFSDTSDLLDKTTNIVRNFKV
;
A
#
# COMPACT_ATOMS: atom_id res chain seq x y z
N MET A 1 5.27 -8.88 -4.79
CA MET A 1 5.39 -7.48 -5.22
C MET A 1 4.23 -6.69 -4.63
N PHE A 2 4.50 -5.64 -3.86
CA PHE A 2 3.47 -4.76 -3.32
C PHE A 2 3.30 -3.50 -4.17
N ILE A 3 2.05 -3.13 -4.41
CA ILE A 3 1.63 -1.97 -5.19
C ILE A 3 0.82 -1.08 -4.25
N LEU A 4 1.32 0.11 -3.93
CA LEU A 4 0.60 1.05 -3.09
C LEU A 4 -0.26 1.98 -3.94
N LEU A 5 -1.57 1.95 -3.69
CA LEU A 5 -2.55 2.79 -4.36
C LEU A 5 -2.83 4.01 -3.48
N LEU A 6 -2.66 5.21 -4.03
CA LEU A 6 -2.76 6.48 -3.31
C LEU A 6 -3.67 7.44 -4.08
N GLY A 7 -4.37 8.30 -3.35
CA GLY A 7 -5.26 9.30 -3.91
C GLY A 7 -6.02 10.02 -2.81
N SER A 8 -6.90 10.94 -3.17
CA SER A 8 -7.79 11.56 -2.20
C SER A 8 -8.85 10.56 -1.72
N TYR A 9 -9.10 10.48 -0.41
CA TYR A 9 -10.15 9.63 0.16
C TYR A 9 -11.53 10.30 0.14
N ASP A 10 -11.86 10.97 -0.97
CA ASP A 10 -13.23 11.38 -1.27
C ASP A 10 -13.96 10.26 -2.03
N ASP A 11 -15.29 10.19 -1.93
CA ASP A 11 -16.08 9.03 -2.38
C ASP A 11 -15.80 8.61 -3.84
N GLU A 12 -15.62 9.58 -4.73
CA GLU A 12 -15.36 9.33 -6.16
C GLU A 12 -13.98 8.71 -6.37
N THR A 13 -12.96 9.28 -5.75
CA THR A 13 -11.58 8.77 -5.85
C THR A 13 -11.41 7.46 -5.13
N LYS A 14 -12.04 7.29 -3.96
CA LYS A 14 -12.09 6.04 -3.23
C LYS A 14 -12.70 4.93 -4.10
N SER A 15 -13.83 5.18 -4.75
CA SER A 15 -14.45 4.22 -5.68
C SER A 15 -13.52 3.82 -6.84
N ALA A 16 -12.78 4.77 -7.41
CA ALA A 16 -11.80 4.47 -8.45
C ALA A 16 -10.62 3.64 -7.95
N LEU A 17 -10.11 3.94 -6.75
CA LEU A 17 -9.02 3.21 -6.10
C LEU A 17 -9.42 1.75 -5.80
N TYR A 18 -10.63 1.50 -5.31
CA TYR A 18 -11.15 0.13 -5.16
C TYR A 18 -11.28 -0.60 -6.48
N SER A 19 -11.81 0.07 -7.50
CA SER A 19 -11.92 -0.52 -8.84
C SER A 19 -10.54 -0.94 -9.38
N MET A 20 -9.51 -0.13 -9.11
CA MET A 20 -8.12 -0.46 -9.45
C MET A 20 -7.61 -1.66 -8.66
N GLN A 21 -7.83 -1.69 -7.34
CA GLN A 21 -7.44 -2.81 -6.48
C GLN A 21 -8.07 -4.13 -6.95
N GLU A 22 -9.37 -4.13 -7.21
CA GLU A 22 -10.10 -5.29 -7.73
C GLU A 22 -9.58 -5.72 -9.10
N SER A 23 -9.35 -4.77 -10.01
CA SER A 23 -8.79 -5.05 -11.34
C SER A 23 -7.40 -5.70 -11.26
N ILE A 24 -6.54 -5.24 -10.35
CA ILE A 24 -5.21 -5.83 -10.10
C ILE A 24 -5.37 -7.24 -9.55
N ALA A 25 -6.19 -7.42 -8.51
CA ALA A 25 -6.42 -8.73 -7.88
C ALA A 25 -6.94 -9.77 -8.89
N ASN A 26 -7.91 -9.39 -9.72
CA ASN A 26 -8.47 -10.26 -10.76
C ASN A 26 -7.46 -10.62 -11.86
N SER A 27 -6.52 -9.72 -12.17
CA SER A 27 -5.57 -9.90 -13.28
C SER A 27 -4.25 -10.57 -12.87
N PHE A 28 -3.89 -10.50 -11.58
CA PHE A 28 -2.55 -10.83 -11.10
C PHE A 28 -2.48 -11.56 -9.74
N SER A 29 -3.61 -12.00 -9.17
CA SER A 29 -3.62 -12.73 -7.88
C SER A 29 -2.71 -13.96 -7.84
N ASP A 30 -2.56 -14.66 -8.97
CA ASP A 30 -1.69 -15.83 -9.12
C ASP A 30 -0.21 -15.48 -9.34
N LYS A 31 0.11 -14.20 -9.53
CA LYS A 31 1.45 -13.71 -9.89
C LYS A 31 2.16 -13.01 -8.73
N GLY A 32 1.64 -13.10 -7.51
CA GLY A 32 2.26 -12.49 -6.34
C GLY A 32 2.30 -10.96 -6.41
N HIS A 33 1.27 -10.34 -6.99
CA HIS A 33 1.06 -8.90 -6.99
C HIS A 33 -0.05 -8.55 -5.99
N TYR A 34 0.27 -7.69 -5.03
CA TYR A 34 -0.64 -7.32 -3.95
C TYR A 34 -0.85 -5.81 -3.97
N SER A 35 -2.08 -5.38 -4.26
CA SER A 35 -2.47 -3.97 -4.24
C SER A 35 -3.01 -3.58 -2.88
N LEU A 36 -2.43 -2.53 -2.30
CA LEU A 36 -2.69 -2.07 -0.94
C LEU A 36 -3.36 -0.69 -0.96
N LEU A 37 -4.44 -0.54 -0.18
CA LEU A 37 -5.11 0.73 0.11
C LEU A 37 -4.96 1.06 1.60
N MET A 38 -4.33 2.19 1.93
CA MET A 38 -3.96 2.49 3.32
C MET A 38 -5.16 2.58 4.28
N GLU A 39 -6.33 3.01 3.82
CA GLU A 39 -7.54 3.14 4.65
C GLU A 39 -7.99 1.82 5.29
N GLU A 40 -7.71 0.69 4.65
CA GLU A 40 -8.15 -0.64 5.13
C GLU A 40 -7.10 -1.34 5.99
N LEU A 41 -5.94 -0.70 6.14
CA LEU A 41 -4.75 -1.34 6.66
C LEU A 41 -4.49 -0.95 8.11
N ASN A 42 -4.09 -1.95 8.89
CA ASN A 42 -3.56 -1.75 10.23
C ASN A 42 -2.24 -2.50 10.33
N LEU A 43 -1.22 -1.84 10.89
CA LEU A 43 0.06 -2.47 11.17
C LEU A 43 0.16 -2.76 12.66
N TYR A 44 0.61 -3.96 12.99
CA TYR A 44 0.91 -4.38 14.34
C TYR A 44 2.34 -4.88 14.42
N THR A 45 2.98 -4.63 15.57
CA THR A 45 4.24 -5.28 15.92
C THR A 45 3.98 -6.35 16.97
N VAL A 46 4.80 -7.38 16.93
CA VAL A 46 4.88 -8.43 17.93
C VAL A 46 6.18 -8.23 18.72
N SER A 47 6.15 -8.53 20.02
CA SER A 47 7.32 -8.35 20.90
C SER A 47 8.60 -9.08 20.46
N ASP A 48 8.50 -10.09 19.59
CA ASP A 48 9.63 -10.81 19.01
C ASP A 48 10.17 -10.18 17.71
N GLY A 49 9.58 -9.07 17.26
CA GLY A 49 10.01 -8.27 16.13
C GLY A 49 9.22 -8.50 14.84
N HIS A 50 8.32 -9.49 14.77
CA HIS A 50 7.48 -9.69 13.59
C HIS A 50 6.52 -8.53 13.37
N LEU A 51 6.16 -8.30 12.11
CA LEU A 51 5.17 -7.32 11.71
C LEU A 51 3.97 -7.99 11.06
N LEU A 52 2.78 -7.51 11.42
CA LEU A 52 1.52 -7.96 10.85
C LEU A 52 0.82 -6.78 10.20
N LEU A 53 0.68 -6.85 8.89
CA LEU A 53 -0.19 -5.95 8.14
C LEU A 53 -1.54 -6.63 7.98
N LEU A 54 -2.60 -5.98 8.44
CA LEU A 54 -3.97 -6.47 8.41
C LEU A 54 -4.81 -5.65 7.45
N GLU A 55 -5.44 -6.32 6.51
CA GLU A 55 -6.41 -5.77 5.57
C GLU A 55 -7.80 -6.29 5.94
N ASN A 56 -8.64 -5.40 6.47
CA ASN A 56 -10.00 -5.76 6.88
C ASN A 56 -10.98 -5.56 5.73
N ARG A 57 -11.69 -6.62 5.36
CA ARG A 57 -12.69 -6.58 4.29
C ARG A 57 -14.10 -6.43 4.82
N GLU A 58 -15.00 -5.98 3.94
CA GLU A 58 -16.42 -5.80 4.25
C GLU A 58 -17.14 -7.13 4.56
N ASP A 59 -16.66 -8.25 3.99
CA ASP A 59 -17.22 -9.59 4.17
C ASP A 59 -16.85 -10.25 5.52
N TYR A 60 -16.38 -9.45 6.49
CA TYR A 60 -15.87 -9.91 7.78
C TYR A 60 -14.69 -10.89 7.66
N SER A 61 -13.95 -10.87 6.56
CA SER A 61 -12.64 -11.50 6.48
C SER A 61 -11.52 -10.49 6.76
N THR A 62 -10.41 -11.00 7.29
CA THR A 62 -9.18 -10.23 7.46
C THR A 62 -8.06 -10.98 6.75
N THR A 63 -7.38 -10.30 5.83
CA THR A 63 -6.14 -10.81 5.24
C THR A 63 -4.96 -10.34 6.09
N ILE A 64 -4.13 -11.28 6.52
CA ILE A 64 -2.95 -11.06 7.34
C ILE A 64 -1.73 -11.32 6.47
N TYR A 65 -0.88 -10.31 6.37
CA TYR A 65 0.45 -10.43 5.79
C TYR A 65 1.44 -10.45 6.95
N LEU A 66 2.10 -11.60 7.15
CA LEU A 66 3.11 -11.78 8.17
C LEU A 66 4.49 -11.52 7.57
N PHE A 67 5.22 -10.60 8.18
CA PHE A 67 6.60 -10.29 7.82
C PHE A 67 7.52 -10.73 8.95
N GLY A 68 8.69 -11.24 8.55
CA GLY A 68 9.70 -11.70 9.49
C GLY A 68 10.25 -10.57 10.37
N PRO A 69 11.00 -10.92 11.43
CA PRO A 69 11.53 -9.95 12.37
C PRO A 69 12.49 -8.98 11.66
N ILE A 70 12.40 -7.69 12.01
CA ILE A 70 13.27 -6.67 11.45
C ILE A 70 14.67 -6.79 12.07
N GLU A 71 15.53 -7.60 11.47
CA GLU A 71 16.92 -7.75 11.88
C GLU A 71 17.86 -6.87 11.03
N GLY A 72 18.07 -5.63 11.45
CA GLY A 72 19.07 -4.72 10.87
C GLY A 72 18.66 -4.05 9.55
N VAL A 73 19.64 -3.81 8.66
CA VAL A 73 19.46 -3.03 7.40
C VAL A 73 19.18 -3.97 6.21
N GLY A 74 18.30 -4.95 6.42
CA GLY A 74 17.88 -5.91 5.40
C GLY A 74 16.53 -5.53 4.76
N PRO A 75 16.16 -6.14 3.61
CA PRO A 75 14.81 -6.05 3.10
C PRO A 75 13.84 -6.74 4.06
N ILE A 76 12.65 -6.15 4.22
CA ILE A 76 11.56 -6.78 4.97
C ILE A 76 11.03 -7.95 4.13
N GLU A 77 11.10 -9.16 4.68
CA GLU A 77 10.68 -10.38 3.99
C GLU A 77 9.26 -10.77 4.39
N LEU A 78 8.41 -11.02 3.38
CA LEU A 78 7.07 -11.57 3.57
C LEU A 78 7.20 -13.08 3.80
N GLU A 79 6.72 -13.57 4.94
CA GLU A 79 6.76 -14.99 5.29
C GLU A 79 5.51 -15.72 4.81
N THR A 80 4.33 -15.17 5.10
CA THR A 80 3.06 -15.78 4.72
C THR A 80 1.95 -14.75 4.53
N ILE A 81 0.94 -15.16 3.76
CA ILE A 81 -0.33 -14.45 3.62
C ILE A 81 -1.44 -15.44 3.95
N ASP A 82 -2.31 -15.07 4.88
CA ASP A 82 -3.48 -15.86 5.26
C ASP A 82 -4.73 -15.00 5.27
N THR A 83 -5.87 -15.61 4.97
CA THR A 83 -7.18 -14.97 5.13
C THR A 83 -7.99 -15.73 6.16
N ILE A 84 -8.46 -15.04 7.19
CA ILE A 84 -9.24 -15.64 8.28
C ILE A 84 -10.59 -14.92 8.44
N SER A 85 -11.58 -15.67 8.91
CA SER A 85 -12.88 -15.09 9.29
C SER A 85 -12.75 -14.33 10.62
N ARG A 86 -13.25 -13.11 10.63
CA ARG A 86 -13.32 -12.25 11.82
C ARG A 86 -14.58 -12.57 12.60
N THR A 87 -14.41 -13.32 13.69
CA THR A 87 -15.49 -13.71 14.61
C THR A 87 -15.55 -12.81 15.85
N GLU A 88 -14.57 -11.93 16.02
CA GLU A 88 -14.32 -11.09 17.18
C GLU A 88 -13.68 -9.76 16.74
N ASP A 89 -13.24 -8.91 17.67
CA ASP A 89 -12.48 -7.72 17.30
C ASP A 89 -11.11 -8.07 16.68
N THR A 90 -10.51 -7.08 16.02
CA THR A 90 -9.26 -7.25 15.28
C THR A 90 -8.11 -7.73 16.17
N GLU A 91 -7.99 -7.24 17.40
CA GLU A 91 -6.87 -7.58 18.28
C GLU A 91 -6.95 -9.05 18.72
N ASN A 92 -8.13 -9.50 19.12
CA ASN A 92 -8.35 -10.91 19.45
C ASN A 92 -8.15 -11.83 18.24
N THR A 93 -8.56 -11.37 17.05
CA THR A 93 -8.34 -12.08 15.78
C THR A 93 -6.85 -12.27 15.49
N VAL A 94 -6.03 -11.22 15.70
CA VAL A 94 -4.56 -11.28 15.57
C VAL A 94 -3.96 -12.23 16.60
N TYR A 95 -4.36 -12.09 17.87
CA TYR A 95 -3.85 -12.91 18.95
C TYR A 95 -4.11 -14.40 18.72
N ARG A 96 -5.34 -14.75 18.29
CA ARG A 96 -5.69 -16.13 17.92
C ARG A 96 -4.81 -16.64 16.79
N TYR A 97 -4.70 -15.87 15.70
CA TYR A 97 -3.90 -16.25 14.54
C TYR A 97 -2.44 -16.56 14.93
N LEU A 98 -1.81 -15.67 15.71
CA LEU A 98 -0.44 -15.86 16.17
C LEU A 98 -0.29 -17.08 17.11
N THR A 99 -1.28 -17.32 17.97
CA THR A 99 -1.30 -18.48 18.87
C THR A 99 -1.41 -19.80 18.09
N GLU A 100 -2.31 -19.87 17.11
CA GLU A 100 -2.51 -21.06 16.27
C GLU A 100 -1.27 -21.41 15.43
N ARG A 101 -0.51 -20.38 15.04
CA ARG A 101 0.76 -20.52 14.30
C ARG A 101 1.96 -20.83 15.21
N GLY A 102 1.78 -20.84 16.53
CA GLY A 102 2.84 -21.13 17.50
C GLY A 102 3.79 -19.98 17.77
N PHE A 103 3.44 -18.75 17.38
CA PHE A 103 4.22 -17.56 17.71
C PHE A 103 4.01 -17.18 19.18
N CYS A 104 2.78 -17.27 19.70
CA CYS A 104 2.49 -16.85 21.08
C CYS A 104 2.80 -17.92 22.14
N ASN A 105 3.83 -17.66 22.94
CA ASN A 105 3.83 -18.03 24.36
C ASN A 105 3.12 -16.93 25.17
N LEU A 106 2.73 -17.20 26.44
CA LEU A 106 1.94 -16.31 27.31
C LEU A 106 2.48 -14.87 27.52
N ASP A 107 3.68 -14.55 27.04
CA ASP A 107 4.37 -13.27 27.24
C ASP A 107 4.45 -12.38 25.98
N ILE A 108 3.75 -12.72 24.89
CA ILE A 108 3.80 -11.92 23.66
C ILE A 108 2.91 -10.67 23.76
N ALA A 109 3.52 -9.51 23.60
CA ALA A 109 2.82 -8.23 23.48
C ALA A 109 2.57 -7.90 22.00
N ILE A 110 1.36 -7.42 21.72
CA ILE A 110 0.94 -6.96 20.39
C ILE A 110 0.61 -5.47 20.51
N GLU A 111 1.23 -4.64 19.68
CA GLU A 111 1.01 -3.20 19.68
C GLU A 111 0.63 -2.70 18.29
N LYS A 112 -0.46 -1.93 18.22
CA LYS A 112 -0.90 -1.27 16.99
C LYS A 112 0.00 -0.08 16.68
N MET A 113 0.60 -0.09 15.51
CA MET A 113 1.43 1.01 15.02
C MET A 113 0.57 2.20 14.57
N PRO A 114 1.00 3.44 14.83
CA PRO A 114 0.33 4.62 14.31
C PRO A 114 0.50 4.73 12.79
N ILE A 115 -0.37 5.51 12.15
CA ILE A 115 -0.29 5.70 10.69
C ILE A 115 0.99 6.46 10.29
N ILE A 116 1.22 7.60 10.97
CA ILE A 116 2.36 8.50 10.71
C ILE A 116 3.27 8.50 11.94
N SER A 117 4.32 7.69 11.88
CA SER A 117 5.49 7.74 12.75
C SER A 117 6.68 7.17 11.95
N PRO A 118 7.95 7.34 12.38
CA PRO A 118 9.11 6.80 11.67
C PRO A 118 8.99 5.31 11.32
N ASP A 119 8.38 4.52 12.23
CA ASP A 119 8.18 3.07 12.12
C ASP A 119 6.69 2.70 11.94
N GLY A 120 5.88 3.67 11.51
CA GLY A 120 4.43 3.53 11.41
C GLY A 120 3.97 2.79 10.15
N LEU A 121 2.65 2.68 9.98
CA LEU A 121 2.03 2.04 8.81
C LEU A 121 2.52 2.65 7.50
N PHE A 122 2.46 3.97 7.34
CA PHE A 122 2.77 4.58 6.05
C PHE A 122 4.25 4.36 5.63
N PRO A 123 5.26 4.60 6.48
CA PRO A 123 6.65 4.32 6.11
C PRO A 123 6.92 2.83 5.86
N PHE A 124 6.24 1.95 6.58
CA PHE A 124 6.28 0.51 6.33
C PHE A 124 5.70 0.16 4.95
N LEU A 125 4.54 0.71 4.58
CA LEU A 125 3.97 0.51 3.24
C LEU A 125 4.92 1.00 2.15
N VAL A 126 5.58 2.13 2.37
CA VAL A 126 6.58 2.68 1.45
C VAL A 126 7.81 1.78 1.35
N SER A 127 8.25 1.14 2.43
CA SER A 127 9.44 0.28 2.41
C SER A 127 9.21 -1.07 1.73
N ILE A 128 7.97 -1.61 1.76
CA ILE A 128 7.65 -2.89 1.11
C ILE A 128 7.16 -2.74 -0.35
N SER A 129 6.72 -1.53 -0.73
CA SER A 129 6.13 -1.29 -2.05
C SER A 129 7.16 -0.97 -3.12
N SER A 130 7.03 -1.61 -4.28
CA SER A 130 7.90 -1.38 -5.44
C SER A 130 7.26 -0.49 -6.50
N VAL A 131 5.93 -0.39 -6.49
CA VAL A 131 5.14 0.43 -7.41
C VAL A 131 4.19 1.31 -6.62
N PHE A 132 4.19 2.60 -6.94
CA PHE A 132 3.30 3.59 -6.35
C PHE A 132 2.40 4.15 -7.45
N LEU A 133 1.08 4.00 -7.30
CA LEU A 133 0.09 4.53 -8.24
C LEU A 133 -0.70 5.64 -7.55
N ILE A 134 -0.49 6.87 -7.98
CA ILE A 134 -1.07 8.07 -7.38
C ILE A 134 -2.17 8.58 -8.31
N VAL A 135 -3.41 8.50 -7.86
CA VAL A 135 -4.59 8.86 -8.65
C VAL A 135 -5.04 10.28 -8.34
N ARG A 136 -5.24 11.04 -9.41
CA ARG A 136 -5.69 12.43 -9.37
C ARG A 136 -6.91 12.61 -10.26
N LEU A 137 -8.09 12.63 -9.66
CA LEU A 137 -9.36 12.71 -10.39
C LEU A 137 -9.90 14.12 -10.60
N LYS A 138 -9.59 15.06 -9.70
CA LYS A 138 -10.08 16.45 -9.75
C LYS A 138 -9.07 17.42 -9.17
N GLU A 139 -9.25 18.71 -9.45
CA GLU A 139 -8.34 19.78 -9.00
C GLU A 139 -8.47 20.08 -7.49
N GLU A 140 -9.69 20.04 -6.95
CA GLU A 140 -9.91 20.29 -5.53
C GLU A 140 -9.94 18.96 -4.77
N THR A 141 -8.78 18.56 -4.27
CA THR A 141 -8.65 17.45 -3.33
C THR A 141 -8.19 17.98 -1.99
N ARG A 142 -8.28 17.14 -0.97
CA ARG A 142 -7.71 17.43 0.36
C ARG A 142 -6.17 17.50 0.36
N GLY A 143 -5.49 17.11 -0.72
CA GLY A 143 -4.05 17.31 -0.94
C GLY A 143 -3.18 16.29 -0.21
N GLY A 144 -3.78 15.27 0.40
CA GLY A 144 -3.07 14.19 1.09
C GLY A 144 -2.14 13.43 0.14
N GLU A 145 -2.57 13.19 -1.08
CA GLU A 145 -1.79 12.49 -2.11
C GLU A 145 -0.50 13.23 -2.49
N TYR A 146 -0.47 14.56 -2.34
CA TYR A 146 0.74 15.36 -2.56
C TYR A 146 1.73 15.25 -1.41
N ILE A 147 1.23 15.18 -0.17
CA ILE A 147 2.06 14.95 1.02
C ILE A 147 2.67 13.56 0.92
N GLU A 148 1.86 12.56 0.56
CA GLU A 148 2.30 11.18 0.35
C GLU A 148 3.35 11.11 -0.78
N LEU A 149 3.12 11.77 -1.91
CA LEU A 149 4.08 11.85 -3.02
C LEU A 149 5.41 12.49 -2.58
N CYS A 150 5.34 13.61 -1.85
CA CYS A 150 6.52 14.29 -1.34
C CYS A 150 7.29 13.42 -0.33
N TYR A 151 6.58 12.69 0.52
CA TYR A 151 7.20 11.75 1.46
C TYR A 151 7.91 10.63 0.70
N ILE A 152 7.22 9.97 -0.23
CA ILE A 152 7.76 8.87 -1.03
C ILE A 152 8.99 9.36 -1.79
N SER A 153 8.86 10.41 -2.60
CA SER A 153 9.95 10.93 -3.43
C SER A 153 11.20 11.41 -2.68
N ARG A 154 11.10 11.65 -1.36
CA ARG A 154 12.19 12.05 -0.48
C ARG A 154 12.65 10.95 0.49
N SER A 155 11.96 9.81 0.51
CA SER A 155 12.25 8.74 1.46
C SER A 155 13.60 8.08 1.13
N PRO A 156 14.57 8.11 2.06
CA PRO A 156 15.88 7.49 1.85
C PRO A 156 15.78 5.96 1.69
N ASN A 157 14.70 5.36 2.22
CA ASN A 157 14.44 3.93 2.19
C ASN A 157 14.10 3.40 0.78
N LEU A 158 13.86 4.28 -0.20
CA LEU A 158 13.66 3.85 -1.60
C LEU A 158 14.96 3.39 -2.27
N ILE A 159 16.13 3.77 -1.72
CA ILE A 159 17.45 3.45 -2.29
C ILE A 159 17.85 2.00 -1.93
N SER A 160 17.30 1.42 -0.86
CA SER A 160 17.59 0.05 -0.42
C SER A 160 16.71 -1.02 -1.08
N LEU A 161 15.67 -0.64 -1.83
CA LEU A 161 14.92 -1.56 -2.69
C LEU A 161 15.84 -2.02 -3.84
N LYS A 162 15.79 -3.31 -4.20
CA LYS A 162 16.51 -3.93 -5.34
C LYS A 162 16.00 -3.39 -6.70
N GLY A 163 16.13 -2.09 -6.92
CA GLY A 163 15.55 -1.33 -8.03
C GLY A 163 14.89 -0.06 -7.51
N SER A 164 15.07 1.06 -8.21
CA SER A 164 14.37 2.30 -7.89
C SER A 164 12.85 2.06 -8.01
N PRO A 165 12.07 2.33 -6.95
CA PRO A 165 10.63 2.13 -6.99
C PRO A 165 10.01 2.99 -8.08
N SER A 166 9.01 2.43 -8.76
CA SER A 166 8.37 3.10 -9.88
C SER A 166 7.14 3.86 -9.43
N ILE A 167 7.22 5.18 -9.51
CA ILE A 167 6.13 6.09 -9.14
C ILE A 167 5.41 6.52 -10.42
N PHE A 168 4.09 6.33 -10.46
CA PHE A 168 3.22 6.77 -11.53
C PHE A 168 2.15 7.70 -10.99
N MET A 169 1.97 8.85 -11.63
CA MET A 169 0.84 9.73 -11.39
C MET A 169 -0.20 9.53 -12.48
N LEU A 170 -1.33 8.93 -12.12
CA LEU A 170 -2.50 8.72 -12.98
C LEU A 170 -3.42 9.93 -12.81
N LYS A 171 -3.53 10.75 -13.85
CA LYS A 171 -4.21 12.04 -13.80
C LYS A 171 -5.39 12.06 -14.75
N LYS A 172 -6.57 12.48 -14.29
CA LYS A 172 -7.74 12.66 -15.16
C LYS A 172 -7.48 13.77 -16.18
N GLN A 173 -7.83 13.53 -17.45
CA GLN A 173 -7.76 14.54 -18.50
C GLN A 173 -8.55 15.80 -18.12
N GLY A 174 -7.96 16.97 -18.39
CA GLY A 174 -8.56 18.26 -18.08
C GLY A 174 -8.37 18.73 -16.62
N VAL A 175 -7.80 17.93 -15.73
CA VAL A 175 -7.41 18.39 -14.39
C VAL A 175 -6.13 19.22 -14.48
N THR A 176 -6.10 20.39 -13.86
CA THR A 176 -4.89 21.22 -13.81
C THR A 176 -3.98 20.73 -12.67
N MET A 177 -2.67 20.78 -12.90
CA MET A 177 -1.67 20.58 -11.85
C MET A 177 -1.06 21.94 -11.48
N THR A 178 -0.66 22.09 -10.22
CA THR A 178 0.05 23.30 -9.82
C THR A 178 1.48 23.26 -10.38
N SER A 179 2.03 24.43 -10.68
CA SER A 179 3.42 24.54 -11.17
C SER A 179 4.45 23.93 -10.21
N MET A 180 4.17 23.98 -8.90
CA MET A 180 5.04 23.35 -7.89
C MET A 180 5.01 21.82 -7.98
N LEU A 181 3.83 21.23 -8.21
CA LEU A 181 3.73 19.79 -8.41
C LEU A 181 4.44 19.37 -9.69
N GLU A 182 4.26 20.12 -10.78
CA GLU A 182 4.97 19.87 -12.05
C GLU A 182 6.49 19.86 -11.87
N LEU A 183 7.03 20.79 -11.09
CA LEU A 183 8.46 20.82 -10.77
C LEU A 183 8.91 19.56 -10.02
N ILE A 184 8.14 19.10 -9.03
CA ILE A 184 8.46 17.85 -8.30
C ILE A 184 8.42 16.65 -9.24
N LEU A 185 7.40 16.56 -10.09
CA LEU A 185 7.25 15.47 -11.05
C LEU A 185 8.44 15.41 -12.03
N ILE A 186 8.91 16.57 -12.50
CA ILE A 186 10.08 16.69 -13.39
C ILE A 186 11.36 16.33 -12.63
N GLU A 187 11.60 16.94 -11.46
CA GLU A 187 12.83 16.72 -10.67
C GLU A 187 13.02 15.25 -10.30
N ARG A 188 11.91 14.54 -10.04
CA ARG A 188 11.90 13.15 -9.58
C ARG A 188 11.64 12.14 -10.70
N GLU A 189 11.58 12.61 -11.95
CA GLU A 189 11.29 11.78 -13.14
C GLU A 189 10.03 10.90 -12.98
N ILE A 190 9.02 11.42 -12.28
CA ILE A 190 7.77 10.70 -12.02
C ILE A 190 6.97 10.63 -13.32
N ARG A 191 6.51 9.43 -13.67
CA ARG A 191 5.77 9.21 -14.92
C ARG A 191 4.32 9.66 -14.74
N VAL A 192 3.91 10.65 -15.51
CA VAL A 192 2.53 11.13 -15.55
C VAL A 192 1.80 10.44 -16.71
N LEU A 193 0.65 9.85 -16.43
CA LEU A 193 -0.22 9.22 -17.41
C LEU A 193 -1.60 9.82 -17.28
N GLU A 194 -2.11 10.39 -18.37
CA GLU A 194 -3.46 10.92 -18.37
C GLU A 194 -4.49 9.83 -18.71
N PHE A 195 -5.66 9.88 -18.07
CA PHE A 195 -6.79 8.99 -18.35
C PHE A 195 -8.10 9.74 -18.62
N SER A 196 -8.91 9.21 -19.54
CA SER A 196 -10.18 9.82 -19.95
C SER A 196 -11.35 9.46 -19.05
N ASP A 197 -11.37 8.25 -18.50
CA ASP A 197 -12.47 7.66 -17.72
C ASP A 197 -11.97 6.48 -16.88
N THR A 198 -12.86 5.88 -16.09
CA THR A 198 -12.51 4.76 -15.22
C THR A 198 -12.00 3.55 -16.00
N SER A 199 -12.55 3.24 -17.18
CA SER A 199 -12.08 2.10 -17.99
C SER A 199 -10.63 2.31 -18.42
N ASP A 200 -10.32 3.50 -18.95
CA ASP A 200 -8.96 3.87 -19.37
C ASP A 200 -7.98 3.89 -18.17
N LEU A 201 -8.44 4.29 -16.99
CA LEU A 201 -7.67 4.20 -15.74
C LEU A 201 -7.32 2.75 -15.39
N LEU A 202 -8.28 1.83 -15.45
CA LEU A 202 -8.06 0.41 -15.14
C LEU A 202 -7.13 -0.24 -16.17
N ASP A 203 -7.28 0.10 -17.46
CA ASP A 203 -6.42 -0.40 -18.53
C ASP A 203 -4.97 0.05 -18.33
N LYS A 204 -4.74 1.33 -18.03
CA LYS A 204 -3.40 1.86 -17.71
C LYS A 204 -2.83 1.17 -16.49
N THR A 205 -3.62 1.03 -15.43
CA THR A 205 -3.21 0.36 -14.19
C THR A 205 -2.73 -1.05 -14.47
N THR A 206 -3.54 -1.83 -15.18
CA THR A 206 -3.21 -3.21 -15.57
C THR A 206 -1.95 -3.28 -16.44
N ASN A 207 -1.81 -2.36 -17.40
CA ASN A 207 -0.63 -2.29 -18.27
C ASN A 207 0.64 -1.93 -17.50
N ILE A 208 0.57 -1.01 -16.53
CA ILE A 208 1.69 -0.67 -15.66
C ILE A 208 2.11 -1.92 -14.90
N VAL A 209 1.19 -2.54 -14.17
CA VAL A 209 1.46 -3.70 -13.31
C VAL A 209 2.03 -4.87 -14.12
N ARG A 210 1.50 -5.15 -15.32
CA ARG A 210 1.99 -6.21 -16.20
C ARG A 210 3.47 -6.08 -16.59
N ASN A 211 4.01 -4.86 -16.61
CA ASN A 211 5.41 -4.61 -16.97
C ASN A 211 6.39 -4.88 -15.83
N PHE A 212 5.91 -5.09 -14.60
CA PHE A 212 6.75 -5.47 -13.47
C PHE A 212 6.74 -6.99 -13.31
N LYS A 213 7.93 -7.60 -13.33
CA LYS A 213 8.11 -9.03 -13.06
C LYS A 213 8.38 -9.22 -11.57
N VAL A 214 7.78 -10.28 -10.99
CA VAL A 214 8.18 -10.82 -9.67
C VAL A 214 9.45 -11.64 -9.83
#